data_AF-A0A5B0RR24-F1
#
_entry.id   AF-A0A5B0RR24-F1
#
_cell.length_a   1.000
_cell.length_b   1.000
_cell.length_c   1.000
_cell.angle_alpha   90.00
_cell.angle_beta   90.00
_cell.angle_gamma   90.00
#
_symmetry.space_group_name_H-M   'P 1'
#
loop_
_entity.id
_entity.type
_entity.pdbx_description
1 polymer ?
#
loop_
_entity_poly.entity_id
_entity_poly.type
_entity_poly.pdbx_seq_one_letter_code
_entity_poly.pdbx_strand_id
1 'polypeptide(L)' 'MWRKLKDKVERLGSGTEVTLDQVRELKYLRAVLNELLRLHPPVWANTRHAFEDNVLPSGVFFPAGCVRDRPGFFRLLN' A
#
# COMPACT_ATOMS: atom_id res chain seq x y z
N MET A 1 -0.90 -18.27 9.84
CA MET A 1 -0.42 -16.87 9.75
C MET A 1 -0.35 -16.18 11.12
N TRP A 2 -1.45 -16.20 11.89
CA TRP A 2 -1.57 -15.58 13.23
C TRP A 2 -0.58 -16.09 14.29
N ARG A 3 -0.34 -17.40 14.38
CA ARG A 3 0.61 -17.99 15.35
C ARG A 3 2.04 -17.43 15.20
N LYS A 4 2.52 -17.34 13.95
CA LYS A 4 3.86 -16.78 13.65
C LYS A 4 4.01 -15.29 14.02
N LEU A 5 2.91 -14.53 14.02
CA LEU A 5 2.94 -13.12 14.47
C LEU A 5 3.04 -13.08 16.00
N LYS A 6 2.21 -13.85 16.71
CA LYS A 6 2.24 -13.92 18.18
C LYS A 6 3.60 -14.34 18.69
N ASP A 7 4.19 -15.41 18.15
CA ASP A 7 5.52 -15.87 18.55
C ASP A 7 6.60 -14.77 18.40
N LYS A 8 6.47 -13.91 17.38
CA LYS A 8 7.40 -12.80 17.17
C LYS A 8 7.18 -11.65 18.14
N VAL A 9 5.92 -11.34 18.46
CA VAL A 9 5.55 -10.28 19.40
C VAL A 9 5.89 -10.70 20.84
N GLU A 10 5.64 -11.96 21.22
CA GLU A 10 5.97 -12.51 22.53
C GLU A 10 7.49 -12.55 22.77
N ARG A 11 8.30 -12.78 21.74
CA ARG A 11 9.78 -12.68 21.83
C ARG A 11 10.30 -11.26 22.03
N LEU A 12 9.51 -10.24 21.65
CA LEU A 12 9.86 -8.83 21.84
C LEU A 12 9.32 -8.28 23.18
N GLY A 13 8.26 -8.88 23.72
CA GLY A 13 7.52 -8.44 24.91
C GLY A 13 8.12 -8.83 26.26
N SER A 14 9.44 -9.05 26.37
CA SER A 14 10.09 -9.26 27.67
C SER A 14 10.21 -7.96 28.50
N GLY A 15 9.72 -6.83 27.99
CA GLY A 15 9.65 -5.54 28.70
C GLY A 15 8.30 -4.87 28.46
N THR A 16 7.78 -4.24 29.50
CA THR A 16 6.41 -3.71 29.66
C THR A 16 5.96 -2.67 28.62
N GLU A 17 6.85 -2.24 27.72
CA GLU A 17 6.58 -1.20 26.73
C GLU A 17 7.21 -1.55 25.38
N VAL A 18 6.36 -1.75 24.37
CA VAL A 18 6.80 -1.92 22.99
C VAL A 18 7.15 -0.54 22.44
N THR A 19 8.43 -0.32 22.15
CA THR A 19 8.89 0.95 21.56
C THR A 19 8.55 1.01 20.07
N LEU A 20 8.28 2.21 19.52
CA LEU A 20 7.96 2.41 18.10
C LEU A 20 9.03 1.83 17.15
N ASP A 21 10.30 1.85 17.55
CA ASP A 21 11.39 1.30 16.75
C ASP A 21 11.34 -0.24 16.68
N GLN A 22 10.94 -0.91 17.76
CA GLN A 22 10.71 -2.35 17.75
C GLN A 22 9.56 -2.75 16.82
N VAL A 23 8.50 -1.93 16.76
CA VAL A 23 7.38 -2.15 15.82
C VAL A 23 7.84 -1.99 14.37
N ARG A 24 8.76 -1.06 14.09
CA ARG A 24 9.32 -0.85 12.75
C ARG A 24 10.14 -2.04 12.26
N GLU A 25 10.79 -2.78 13.17
CA GLU A 25 11.58 -3.97 12.83
C GLU A 25 10.74 -5.22 12.53
N LEU A 26 9.44 -5.20 12.85
CA LEU A 26 8.51 -6.31 12.59
C LEU A 26 8.16 -6.46 11.09
N LYS A 27 9.11 -7.01 10.31
CA LYS A 27 8.95 -7.27 8.87
C LYS A 27 7.68 -8.05 8.52
N TYR A 28 7.29 -8.99 9.39
CA TYR A 28 6.11 -9.82 9.16
C TYR A 28 4.81 -9.05 9.39
N LEU A 29 4.74 -8.16 10.38
CA LEU A 29 3.58 -7.29 10.60
C LEU A 29 3.38 -6.34 9.42
N ARG A 30 4.48 -5.75 8.92
CA ARG A 30 4.46 -4.92 7.71
C ARG A 30 3.92 -5.70 6.50
N ALA A 31 4.39 -6.92 6.28
CA ALA A 31 3.93 -7.77 5.19
C ALA A 31 2.42 -8.07 5.29
N VAL A 32 1.92 -8.40 6.48
CA VAL A 32 0.48 -8.64 6.71
C VAL A 32 -0.33 -7.37 6.42
N LEU A 33 0.13 -6.21 6.92
CA LEU A 33 -0.57 -4.95 6.70
C LEU A 33 -0.60 -4.56 5.22
N ASN A 34 0.51 -4.75 4.50
CA ASN A 34 0.57 -4.50 3.07
C ASN A 34 -0.38 -5.42 2.28
N GLU A 35 -0.49 -6.69 2.66
CA GLU A 35 -1.45 -7.61 2.02
C GLU A 35 -2.91 -7.25 2.35
N LEU A 36 -3.18 -6.76 3.55
CA LEU A 36 -4.51 -6.25 3.91
C LEU A 36 -4.87 -5.01 3.09
N LEU A 37 -3.94 -4.05 2.96
CA LEU A 37 -4.13 -2.85 2.16
C LEU A 37 -4.17 -3.14 0.67
N ARG A 38 -3.52 -4.24 0.23
CA ARG A 38 -3.68 -4.76 -1.12
C ARG A 38 -5.12 -5.19 -1.30
N LEU A 39 -5.67 -6.10 -0.48
CA LEU A 39 -7.04 -6.59 -0.64
C LEU A 39 -8.14 -5.54 -0.38
N HIS A 40 -7.92 -4.65 0.60
CA HIS A 40 -8.86 -3.65 1.05
C HIS A 40 -8.21 -2.27 1.04
N PRO A 41 -8.04 -1.66 -0.15
CA PRO A 41 -7.47 -0.34 -0.25
C PRO A 41 -8.42 0.70 0.39
N PRO A 42 -7.96 1.55 1.31
CA PRO A 42 -8.79 2.56 1.95
C PRO A 42 -9.22 3.67 0.96
N VAL A 43 -8.43 3.91 -0.08
CA VAL A 43 -8.77 4.79 -1.20
C VAL A 43 -8.93 3.96 -2.46
N TRP A 44 -10.17 3.84 -2.91
CA TRP A 44 -10.60 2.98 -4.00
C TRP A 44 -10.23 3.53 -5.38
N ALA A 45 -10.17 4.85 -5.54
CA ALA A 45 -9.96 5.55 -6.81
C ALA A 45 -9.07 6.78 -6.62
N ASN A 46 -8.19 7.04 -7.58
CA ASN A 46 -7.37 8.25 -7.64
C ASN A 46 -7.52 8.88 -9.02
N THR A 47 -8.47 9.80 -9.12
CA THR A 47 -8.77 10.52 -10.36
C THR A 47 -7.68 11.54 -10.68
N ARG A 48 -7.30 11.63 -11.95
CA ARG A 48 -6.45 12.69 -12.50
C ARG A 48 -7.09 13.24 -13.78
N HIS A 49 -6.97 14.55 -13.96
CA HIS A 49 -7.47 15.27 -15.13
C HIS A 49 -6.31 15.71 -16.00
N ALA A 50 -6.39 15.45 -17.30
CA ALA A 50 -5.42 15.96 -18.26
C ALA A 50 -5.75 17.43 -18.59
N PHE A 51 -4.79 18.33 -18.36
CA PHE A 51 -4.92 19.75 -18.74
C PHE A 51 -4.50 20.00 -20.20
N GLU A 52 -3.59 19.17 -20.71
CA GLU A 52 -3.03 19.27 -22.06
C GLU A 52 -2.94 17.87 -22.68
N ASP A 53 -2.96 17.82 -24.01
CA ASP A 53 -2.77 16.60 -24.80
C ASP A 53 -1.40 15.99 -24.47
N ASN A 54 -1.39 14.76 -23.95
CA ASN A 54 -0.16 14.10 -23.56
C ASN A 54 -0.17 12.62 -23.94
N VAL A 55 1.01 12.11 -24.27
CA VAL A 55 1.24 10.68 -24.52
C VAL A 55 1.83 10.07 -23.25
N LEU A 56 1.23 8.99 -22.76
CA LEU A 56 1.80 8.26 -21.63
C LEU A 56 3.14 7.62 -22.00
N PRO A 57 4.01 7.32 -21.02
CA PRO A 57 5.20 6.51 -21.24
C PRO A 57 4.92 5.12 -21.85
N SER A 58 3.66 4.66 -21.77
CA SER A 58 3.19 3.43 -22.42
C SER A 58 2.81 3.59 -23.90
N GLY A 59 2.97 4.78 -24.49
CA GLY A 59 2.65 5.09 -25.89
C GLY A 59 1.18 5.38 -26.18
N VAL A 60 0.31 5.44 -25.16
CA VAL A 60 -1.12 5.70 -25.34
C VAL A 60 -1.38 7.21 -25.30
N PHE A 61 -2.02 7.74 -26.33
CA PHE A 61 -2.42 9.15 -26.45
C PHE A 61 -3.71 9.43 -25.68
N PHE A 62 -3.75 10.55 -24.95
CA PHE A 62 -4.97 11.05 -24.30
C PHE A 62 -5.16 12.55 -24.58
N PRO A 63 -6.36 12.95 -25.03
CA PRO A 63 -6.68 14.36 -25.24
C PRO A 63 -6.94 15.11 -23.93
N ALA A 64 -6.74 16.42 -23.96
CA ALA A 64 -7.02 17.35 -22.88
C ALA A 64 -8.50 17.24 -22.42
N GLY A 65 -8.72 17.34 -21.11
CA GLY A 65 -10.02 17.18 -20.48
C GLY A 65 -10.42 15.73 -20.17
N CYS A 66 -9.65 14.74 -20.62
CA CYS A 66 -9.91 13.34 -20.25
C CYS A 66 -9.67 13.08 -18.76
N VAL A 67 -10.63 12.41 -18.12
CA VAL A 67 -10.57 12.00 -16.71
C VAL A 67 -10.11 10.55 -16.65
N ARG A 68 -8.93 10.33 -16.11
CA ARG A 68 -8.45 8.97 -15.88
C ARG A 68 -8.56 8.66 -14.40
N ASP A 69 -9.47 7.75 -14.07
CA ASP A 69 -9.44 7.11 -12.77
C ASP A 69 -8.45 5.94 -12.80
N ARG A 70 -7.52 5.94 -11.86
CA ARG A 70 -6.71 4.76 -11.55
C ARG A 70 -7.24 4.17 -10.25
N PRO A 71 -7.81 2.95 -10.27
CA PRO A 71 -8.16 2.25 -9.06
C PRO A 71 -6.93 2.13 -8.15
N GLY A 72 -7.06 2.53 -6.89
CA GLY A 72 -5.95 2.55 -5.92
C GLY A 72 -5.27 1.19 -5.75
N PHE A 73 -6.02 0.11 -5.99
CA PHE A 73 -5.52 -1.27 -5.98
C PHE A 73 -4.39 -1.53 -7.00
N PHE A 74 -4.41 -0.87 -8.17
CA PHE A 74 -3.45 -1.13 -9.24
C PHE A 74 -2.02 -0.64 -8.93
N ARG A 75 -1.84 0.16 -7.87
CA ARG A 75 -0.52 0.69 -7.48
C ARG A 75 0.29 -0.26 -6.59
N LEU A 76 -0.32 -1.33 -6.06
CA LEU A 76 0.33 -2.23 -5.09
C LEU A 76 0.79 -3.58 -5.68
N LEU A 77 0.87 -3.69 -7.02
CA LEU A 77 1.28 -4.90 -7.73
C LEU A 77 2.58 -4.76 -8.54
N ASN A 78 3.41 -3.75 -8.26
CA ASN A 78 4.80 -3.68 -8.76
C ASN A 78 5.78 -3.52 -7.60
#